data_AF-A0A6L9QF05-F1
#
_entry.id   AF-A0A6L9QF05-F1
#
_cell.length_a   1.000
_cell.length_b   1.000
_cell.length_c   1.000
_cell.angle_alpha   90.00
_cell.angle_beta   90.00
_cell.angle_gamma   90.00
#
_symmetry.space_group_name_H-M   'P 1'
#
loop_
_entity.id
_entity.type
_entity.pdbx_description
1 polymer ?
#
loop_
_entity_poly.entity_id
_entity_poly.type
_entity_poly.pdbx_seq_one_letter_code
_entity_poly.pdbx_strand_id
1 'polypeptide(L)' 'MNVAEAVGRALARLGADTVFGVVGSGNFHVTNALVANGARFVAARHEGGAATMADAYARVGGGLGV' A
#
# COMPACT_ATOMS: atom_id res chain seq x y z
N MET A 1 17.77 1.60 7.88
CA MET A 1 17.27 1.13 6.56
C MET A 1 17.08 -0.38 6.61
N ASN A 2 15.90 -0.83 6.98
CA ASN A 2 15.47 -2.23 6.89
C ASN A 2 14.73 -2.49 5.55
N VAL A 3 14.35 -3.74 5.30
CA VAL A 3 13.68 -4.13 4.04
C VAL A 3 12.35 -3.41 3.86
N ALA A 4 11.55 -3.23 4.92
CA ALA A 4 10.27 -2.52 4.84
C ALA A 4 10.46 -1.06 4.42
N GLU A 5 11.45 -0.37 5.00
CA GLU A 5 11.80 1.01 4.62
C GLU A 5 12.28 1.09 3.17
N ALA A 6 13.03 0.09 2.70
CA ALA A 6 13.46 0.02 1.30
C ALA A 6 12.29 -0.17 0.34
N VAL A 7 11.34 -1.05 0.67
CA VAL A 7 10.11 -1.29 -0.09
C VAL A 7 9.25 -0.02 -0.15
N GLY A 8 9.00 0.62 1.00
CA GLY A 8 8.20 1.84 1.06
C GLY A 8 8.75 2.97 0.19
N ARG A 9 10.07 3.24 0.26
CA ARG A 9 10.72 4.24 -0.60
C ARG A 9 10.68 3.88 -2.07
N ALA A 10 10.88 2.60 -2.40
CA ALA A 10 10.89 2.15 -3.79
C ALA A 10 9.51 2.32 -4.44
N LEU A 11 8.45 1.89 -3.75
CA LEU A 11 7.08 2.02 -4.23
C LEU A 11 6.65 3.49 -4.35
N ALA A 12 7.01 4.33 -3.38
CA ALA A 12 6.73 5.77 -3.47
C ALA A 12 7.42 6.43 -4.67
N ARG A 13 8.67 6.05 -5.00
CA ARG A 13 9.38 6.53 -6.20
C ARG A 13 8.73 6.08 -7.50
N LEU A 14 8.01 4.95 -7.49
CA LEU A 14 7.23 4.46 -8.61
C LEU A 14 5.84 5.11 -8.70
N GLY A 15 5.51 6.03 -7.79
CA GLY A 15 4.24 6.75 -7.78
C GLY A 15 3.13 6.12 -6.95
N ALA A 16 3.44 5.16 -6.07
CA ALA A 16 2.45 4.65 -5.12
C ALA A 16 2.05 5.72 -4.10
N ASP A 17 0.78 6.15 -4.13
CA ASP A 17 0.21 7.13 -3.21
C ASP A 17 -0.98 6.58 -2.40
N THR A 18 -1.48 5.40 -2.75
CA THR A 18 -2.66 4.77 -2.14
C THR A 18 -2.41 3.29 -1.92
N VAL A 19 -2.63 2.84 -0.69
CA VAL A 19 -2.37 1.46 -0.24
C VAL A 19 -3.65 0.89 0.38
N PHE A 20 -4.04 -0.32 0.01
CA PHE A 20 -5.23 -1.01 0.50
C PHE A 20 -4.83 -2.23 1.34
N GLY A 21 -5.51 -2.48 2.47
CA GLY A 21 -5.16 -3.67 3.24
C GLY A 21 -5.92 -3.90 4.53
N VAL A 22 -5.70 -5.07 5.11
CA VAL A 22 -5.99 -5.39 6.50
C VAL A 22 -4.65 -5.40 7.25
N VAL A 23 -4.54 -4.58 8.30
CA VAL A 23 -3.27 -4.47 9.03
C VAL A 23 -3.20 -5.52 10.12
N GLY A 24 -2.06 -6.19 10.22
CA GLY A 24 -1.73 -7.12 11.28
C GLY A 24 -0.23 -7.12 11.60
N SER A 25 0.18 -7.88 12.62
CA SER A 25 1.59 -7.96 13.05
C SER A 25 2.55 -8.32 11.92
N GLY A 26 2.11 -9.13 10.96
CA GLY A 26 2.91 -9.55 9.80
C GLY A 26 3.22 -8.45 8.77
N ASN A 27 2.45 -7.35 8.73
CA ASN A 27 2.62 -6.30 7.71
C ASN A 27 2.78 -4.87 8.27
N PHE A 28 2.69 -4.66 9.59
CA PHE A 28 2.84 -3.33 10.20
C PHE A 28 4.06 -2.55 9.72
N HIS A 29 5.23 -3.19 9.66
CA HIS A 29 6.46 -2.48 9.27
C HIS A 29 6.40 -1.96 7.83
N VAL A 30 5.87 -2.75 6.88
CA VAL A 30 5.79 -2.32 5.48
C VAL A 30 4.66 -1.30 5.28
N THR A 31 3.51 -1.48 5.94
CA THR A 31 2.42 -0.50 5.92
C THR A 31 2.88 0.85 6.48
N ASN A 32 3.58 0.85 7.61
CA ASN A 32 4.12 2.08 8.20
C ASN A 32 5.17 2.72 7.29
N ALA A 33 6.04 1.93 6.64
CA ALA A 33 7.02 2.46 5.71
C ALA A 33 6.36 3.11 4.48
N LEU A 34 5.26 2.55 3.97
CA LEU A 34 4.49 3.14 2.87
C LEU A 34 3.85 4.47 3.30
N VAL A 35 3.18 4.50 4.46
CA VAL A 35 2.56 5.72 5.01
C VAL A 35 3.61 6.80 5.28
N ALA A 36 4.77 6.44 5.82
CA ALA A 36 5.87 7.38 6.07
C ALA A 36 6.44 7.99 4.78
N ASN A 37 6.23 7.36 3.62
CA ASN A 37 6.59 7.90 2.30
C ASN A 37 5.42 8.62 1.61
N GLY A 38 4.33 8.90 2.33
CA GLY A 38 3.22 9.73 1.84
C GLY A 38 2.01 8.95 1.32
N ALA A 39 2.02 7.62 1.38
CA ALA A 39 0.87 6.84 0.92
C ALA A 39 -0.32 6.96 1.88
N ARG A 40 -1.52 7.14 1.32
CA ARG A 40 -2.79 7.03 2.04
C ARG A 40 -3.16 5.56 2.22
N PHE A 41 -3.27 5.12 3.47
CA PHE A 41 -3.74 3.78 3.78
C PHE A 41 -5.27 3.69 3.83
N VAL A 42 -5.85 2.75 3.08
CA VAL A 42 -7.28 2.46 2.99
C VAL A 42 -7.55 1.10 3.62
N ALA A 43 -8.13 1.12 4.82
CA ALA A 43 -8.42 -0.10 5.56
C ALA A 43 -9.57 -0.90 4.92
N ALA A 44 -9.33 -2.19 4.70
CA ALA A 44 -10.34 -3.17 4.31
C ALA A 44 -10.78 -4.01 5.52
N ARG A 45 -11.88 -4.75 5.36
CA ARG A 45 -12.33 -5.75 6.35
C ARG A 45 -11.90 -7.18 6.01
N HIS A 46 -11.48 -7.41 4.78
CA HIS A 46 -11.03 -8.69 4.26
C HIS A 46 -9.97 -8.42 3.19
N GLU A 47 -8.92 -9.21 3.17
CA GLU A 47 -7.76 -9.06 2.29
C GLU A 47 -8.15 -9.22 0.82
N GLY A 48 -9.09 -10.12 0.53
CA GLY A 48 -9.67 -10.24 -0.82
C GLY A 48 -10.31 -8.93 -1.30
N GLY A 49 -10.95 -8.17 -0.40
CA GLY A 49 -11.50 -6.85 -0.74
C GLY A 49 -10.41 -5.81 -0.98
N ALA A 50 -9.31 -5.85 -0.21
CA ALA A 50 -8.15 -4.99 -0.45
C ALA A 50 -7.53 -5.25 -1.84
N ALA A 51 -7.35 -6.51 -2.21
CA ALA A 51 -6.81 -6.89 -3.52
C ALA A 51 -7.71 -6.40 -4.67
N THR A 52 -9.03 -6.58 -4.54
CA THR A 52 -9.98 -6.06 -5.55
C THR A 52 -9.96 -4.54 -5.64
N MET A 53 -9.83 -3.82 -4.51
CA MET A 53 -9.71 -2.37 -4.53
C MET A 53 -8.44 -1.89 -5.24
N ALA A 54 -7.29 -2.52 -4.99
CA ALA A 54 -6.03 -2.17 -5.64
C ALA A 54 -6.09 -2.41 -7.17
N ASP A 55 -6.63 -3.55 -7.61
CA ASP A 55 -6.83 -3.86 -9.04
C ASP A 55 -7.79 -2.87 -9.70
N ALA A 56 -8.94 -2.60 -9.07
CA ALA A 56 -9.89 -1.63 -9.59
C ALA A 56 -9.28 -0.21 -9.66
N TYR A 57 -8.58 0.23 -8.61
CA TYR A 57 -7.91 1.54 -8.55
C TYR A 57 -6.98 1.75 -9.74
N ALA A 58 -6.14 0.76 -10.04
CA ALA A 58 -5.24 0.80 -11.19
C ALA A 58 -6.01 0.85 -12.52
N ARG A 59 -7.04 0.00 -12.69
CA ARG A 59 -7.84 -0.07 -13.93
C ARG A 59 -8.63 1.21 -14.23
N VAL A 60 -9.13 1.90 -13.20
CA VAL A 60 -9.94 3.11 -13.37
C VAL A 60 -9.12 4.40 -13.40
N GLY A 61 -7.79 4.29 -13.39
CA GLY A 61 -6.90 5.44 -13.59
C GLY A 61 -6.42 6.12 -12.31
N GLY A 62 -6.56 5.49 -11.14
CA GLY A 62 -5.98 5.96 -9.89
C GLY A 62 -4.44 5.91 -9.85
N GLY A 63 -3.81 5.23 -10.81
CA GLY A 63 -2.36 5.01 -10.84
C GLY A 63 -1.98 3.69 -10.18
N LEU A 64 -0.80 3.62 -9.57
CA LEU A 64 -0.32 2.39 -8.94
C LEU A 64 -1.10 2.12 -7.64
N GLY A 65 -2.03 1.16 -7.68
CA GLY A 65 -2.68 0.61 -6.50
C GLY A 65 -1.78 -0.41 -5.81
N VAL A 66 -1.54 -0.23 -4.51
CA VAL A 66 -0.73 -1.14 -3.66
C VAL A 66 -1.61 -1.88 -2.68
#